data_AF-A0A846GVH2-F1
#
_entry.id   AF-A0A846GVH2-F1
#
_cell.length_a   1.000
_cell.length_b   1.000
_cell.length_c   1.000
_cell.angle_alpha   90.00
_cell.angle_beta   90.00
_cell.angle_gamma   90.00
#
_symmetry.space_group_name_H-M   'P 1'
#
loop_
_entity.id
_entity.type
_entity.pdbx_description
1 polymer ?
#
loop_
_entity_poly.entity_id
_entity_poly.type
_entity_poly.pdbx_seq_one_letter_code
_entity_poly.pdbx_strand_id
1 'polypeptide(L)' 'MLGYPLDQLHQEVAYLAYHFHWHYESIMAMEHSQRRRWVDEVAQINRRLNAQTGQIEFI' A
#
# COMPACT_ATOMS: atom_id res chain seq x y z
N MET A 1 23.08 -11.35 -3.66
CA MET A 1 21.92 -11.05 -2.80
C MET A 1 21.46 -9.65 -3.19
N LEU A 2 20.40 -9.54 -4.00
CA LEU A 2 19.80 -8.25 -4.35
C LEU A 2 18.85 -7.91 -3.21
N GLY A 3 19.17 -6.88 -2.42
CA GLY A 3 18.32 -6.41 -1.33
C GLY A 3 16.95 -5.95 -1.84
N TYR A 4 15.99 -5.82 -0.93
CA TYR A 4 14.70 -5.25 -1.28
C TYR A 4 14.89 -3.80 -1.77
N PRO A 5 14.30 -3.39 -2.90
CA PRO A 5 14.48 -2.04 -3.41
C PRO A 5 13.93 -1.02 -2.40
N LEU A 6 14.78 -0.11 -1.93
CA LEU A 6 14.41 0.88 -0.91
C LEU A 6 13.29 1.81 -1.40
N ASP A 7 13.31 2.15 -2.69
CA ASP A 7 12.27 2.98 -3.30
C ASP A 7 10.90 2.29 -3.27
N GLN A 8 10.86 0.97 -3.53
CA GLN A 8 9.63 0.19 -3.45
C GLN A 8 9.11 0.12 -2.02
N LEU A 9 10.00 -0.05 -1.04
CA LEU A 9 9.62 -0.03 0.38
C LEU A 9 8.94 1.29 0.77
N HIS A 10 9.54 2.43 0.40
CA HIS A 10 8.97 3.73 0.71
C HIS A 10 7.60 3.95 0.06
N GLN A 11 7.42 3.49 -1.18
CA GLN A 11 6.13 3.55 -1.86
C GLN A 11 5.06 2.72 -1.16
N GLU A 12 5.37 1.47 -0.79
CA GLU A 12 4.44 0.59 -0.06
C GLU A 12 4.03 1.19 1.28
N VAL A 13 5.00 1.73 2.03
CA VAL A 13 4.75 2.35 3.33
C VAL A 13 3.89 3.60 3.19
N ALA A 14 4.22 4.50 2.26
CA ALA A 14 3.44 5.70 2.00
C ALA A 14 2.00 5.37 1.58
N TYR A 15 1.83 4.38 0.70
CA TYR A 15 0.52 3.94 0.22
C TYR A 15 -0.37 3.42 1.35
N LEU A 16 0.17 2.53 2.20
CA LEU A 16 -0.57 1.98 3.33
C LEU A 16 -0.86 3.03 4.41
N ALA A 17 0.11 3.90 4.72
CA ALA A 17 -0.09 4.97 5.68
C ALA A 17 -1.14 5.99 5.20
N TYR A 18 -1.19 6.28 3.90
CA TYR A 18 -2.18 7.18 3.32
C TYR A 18 -3.61 6.60 3.40
N HIS A 19 -3.80 5.33 3.05
CA HIS A 19 -5.14 4.74 2.98
C HIS A 19 -5.69 4.19 4.31
N PHE A 20 -4.84 3.65 5.19
CA PHE A 20 -5.29 3.07 6.46
C PHE A 20 -4.87 3.88 7.69
N HIS A 21 -4.07 4.93 7.52
CA HIS A 21 -3.56 5.75 8.63
C HIS A 21 -2.83 4.93 9.70
N TRP A 22 -2.26 3.78 9.30
CA TRP A 22 -1.40 2.99 10.16
C TRP A 22 -0.10 3.73 10.44
N HIS A 23 0.43 3.54 11.64
CA HIS A 23 1.68 4.16 12.04
C HIS A 23 2.82 3.56 11.22
N TYR A 24 3.77 4.42 10.82
CA TYR A 24 4.96 4.03 10.04
C TYR A 24 5.66 2.80 10.66
N GLU A 25 5.85 2.82 11.98
CA GLU A 25 6.52 1.74 12.72
C GLU A 25 5.80 0.40 12.57
N SER A 26 4.46 0.40 12.59
CA SER A 26 3.65 -0.81 12.42
C SER A 26 3.81 -1.42 11.03
N ILE A 27 3.93 -0.58 10.00
CA ILE A 27 4.11 -1.02 8.60
C ILE A 27 5.55 -1.52 8.37
N MET A 28 6.53 -0.86 8.99
CA MET A 28 7.93 -1.25 8.92
C MET A 28 8.22 -2.56 9.65
N ALA A 29 7.46 -2.87 10.71
CA ALA A 29 7.53 -4.15 11.41
C ALA A 29 6.94 -5.33 10.62
N MET A 30 6.27 -5.09 9.49
CA MET A 30 5.70 -6.16 8.67
C MET A 30 6.76 -6.84 7.81
N GLU A 31 6.62 -8.16 7.71
CA GLU A 31 7.34 -8.94 6.70
C GLU A 31 7.02 -8.42 5.29
N HIS A 32 7.99 -8.46 4.39
CA HIS A 32 7.83 -7.91 3.04
C HIS A 32 6.66 -8.54 2.29
N SER A 33 6.43 -9.85 2.48
CA SER A 33 5.30 -10.57 1.89
C SER A 33 3.95 -10.11 2.44
N GLN A 34 3.88 -9.81 3.73
CA GLN A 34 2.67 -9.33 4.39
C GLN A 34 2.33 -7.93 3.93
N ARG A 35 3.32 -7.03 3.87
CA ARG A 35 3.13 -5.66 3.39
C ARG A 35 2.61 -5.63 1.96
N ARG A 36 3.20 -6.41 1.05
CA ARG A 36 2.72 -6.53 -0.34
C ARG A 36 1.27 -7.00 -0.44
N ARG A 37 0.89 -8.01 0.37
CA ARG A 37 -0.50 -8.46 0.42
C ARG A 37 -1.45 -7.31 0.79
N TRP A 38 -1.10 -6.52 1.80
CA TRP A 38 -1.96 -5.39 2.20
C TRP A 38 -2.05 -4.31 1.12
N VAL A 39 -0.95 -4.03 0.41
CA VAL A 39 -0.98 -3.12 -0.74
C VAL A 39 -1.95 -3.61 -1.81
N ASP A 40 -1.92 -4.91 -2.13
CA ASP A 40 -2.83 -5.51 -3.11
C ASP A 40 -4.30 -5.42 -2.68
N GLU A 41 -4.60 -5.66 -1.40
CA GLU A 41 -5.97 -5.56 -0.85
C GLU A 41 -6.50 -4.13 -0.89
N VAL A 42 -5.70 -3.15 -0.46
CA VAL A 42 -6.08 -1.72 -0.54
C VAL A 42 -6.35 -1.32 -1.98
N ALA A 43 -5.46 -1.71 -2.91
CA ALA A 43 -5.64 -1.42 -4.32
C ALA A 43 -6.91 -2.08 -4.89
N GLN A 44 -7.27 -3.30 -4.46
CA GLN A 44 -8.52 -3.94 -4.84
C GLN A 44 -9.75 -3.18 -4.32
N ILE A 45 -9.73 -2.76 -3.04
CA ILE A 45 -10.82 -1.99 -2.43
C ILE A 45 -11.00 -0.68 -3.20
N ASN A 46 -9.92 0.08 -3.43
CA ASN A 46 -9.98 1.36 -4.14
C ASN A 46 -10.48 1.19 -5.58
N ARG A 47 -10.00 0.16 -6.31
CA ARG A 47 -10.53 -0.14 -7.65
C ARG A 47 -12.03 -0.41 -7.63
N ARG A 48 -12.53 -1.19 -6.66
CA ARG A 48 -13.97 -1.47 -6.52
C ARG A 48 -14.76 -0.22 -6.16
N LEU A 49 -14.24 0.64 -5.28
CA LEU A 49 -14.88 1.90 -4.90
C LEU A 49 -14.95 2.86 -6.09
N ASN A 50 -13.82 3.11 -6.75
CA ASN A 50 -13.72 4.00 -7.91
C ASN A 50 -14.62 3.54 -9.08
N ALA A 51 -14.76 2.23 -9.30
CA ALA A 51 -15.69 1.68 -10.28
C ALA A 51 -17.17 1.95 -9.93
N GLN A 52 -17.50 2.11 -8.64
CA GLN A 52 -18.87 2.40 -8.17
C GLN A 52 -19.15 3.91 -8.13
N THR A 53 -18.17 4.73 -7.75
CA THR A 53 -18.34 6.18 -7.59
C THR A 53 -18.01 6.99 -8.85
N GLY A 54 -17.40 6.38 -9.87
CA GLY A 54 -16.97 7.10 -11.08
C GLY A 54 -15.82 8.10 -10.83
N GLN A 55 -15.24 8.11 -9.63
CA GLN A 55 -14.08 8.94 -9.30
C GLN A 55 -12.80 8.21 -9.73
N ILE A 56 -12.01 8.85 -10.59
CA ILE A 56 -10.65 8.42 -10.90
C ILE A 56 -9.74 9.10 -9.87
N GLU A 57 -9.31 8.37 -8.85
CA GLU A 57 -8.18 8.83 -8.03
C GLU A 57 -6.90 8.72 -8.87
N PHE A 58 -6.37 9.88 -9.26
CA PHE A 58 -5.03 10.02 -9.81
C PHE A 58 -4.03 9.93 -8.65
N ILE A 59 -3.35 8.80 -8.53
CA ILE A 59 -2.05 8.71 -7.85
C ILE A 59 -1.04 8.22 -8.89
#